data_AF-W1XYC1-F1
#
_entry.id   AF-W1XYC1-F1
#
_cell.length_a   1.000
_cell.length_b   1.000
_cell.length_c   1.000
_cell.angle_alpha   90.00
_cell.angle_beta   90.00
_cell.angle_gamma   90.00
#
_symmetry.space_group_name_H-M   'P 1'
#
loop_
_entity.id
_entity.type
_entity.pdbx_description
1 polymer ?
#
loop_
_entity_poly.entity_id
_entity_poly.type
_entity_poly.pdbx_seq_one_letter_code
_entity_poly.pdbx_strand_id
1 'polypeptide(L)'
;DLSGYSVNQISLNHGFNQKGFVVNKKIKLDRYTFYNDKNHKDFTVKVKNKTHKVKGMVLVKDDKVETNFGIKMGDPIDKVINKLGENYKINKVGKNYHSMTYVDRFNKLKLNILYKDNIVKRIEFFSK
;
A
#
# COMPACT_ATOMS: atom_id res chain seq x y z
N ASP A 1 8.09 5.68 -12.11
CA ASP A 1 8.93 4.88 -11.20
C ASP A 1 8.31 4.93 -9.80
N LEU A 2 8.23 3.79 -9.10
CA LEU A 2 7.72 3.66 -7.72
C LEU A 2 8.82 3.43 -6.68
N SER A 3 10.09 3.30 -7.08
CA SER A 3 11.21 2.92 -6.21
C SER A 3 11.39 3.83 -4.98
N GLY A 4 11.13 5.12 -5.13
CA GLY A 4 11.24 6.11 -4.06
C GLY A 4 9.99 6.20 -3.16
N TYR A 5 8.93 5.44 -3.39
CA TYR A 5 7.68 5.60 -2.65
C TYR A 5 7.70 4.90 -1.29
N SER A 6 7.11 5.54 -0.29
CA SER A 6 6.94 5.01 1.05
C SER A 6 5.56 5.33 1.62
N VAL A 7 5.14 4.49 2.56
CA VAL A 7 3.91 4.68 3.35
C VAL A 7 4.31 4.62 4.82
N ASN A 8 3.97 5.65 5.59
CA ASN A 8 4.39 5.81 6.98
C ASN A 8 5.93 5.67 7.14
N GLN A 9 6.70 6.29 6.24
CA GLN A 9 8.17 6.21 6.19
C GLN A 9 8.74 4.79 5.94
N ILE A 10 7.91 3.81 5.60
CA ILE A 10 8.32 2.45 5.27
C ILE A 10 8.37 2.27 3.75
N SER A 11 9.51 1.76 3.27
CA SER A 11 9.75 1.46 1.86
C SER A 11 9.76 -0.05 1.58
N LEU A 12 9.29 -0.45 0.40
CA LEU A 12 9.36 -1.84 -0.04
C LEU A 12 10.83 -2.29 -0.23
N ASN A 13 11.08 -3.58 -0.05
CA ASN A 13 12.40 -4.23 -0.18
C ASN A 13 13.48 -3.81 0.83
N HIS A 14 13.19 -2.89 1.76
CA HIS A 14 14.04 -2.54 2.88
C HIS A 14 13.79 -3.44 4.10
N GLY A 15 14.74 -3.43 5.04
CA GLY A 15 14.60 -4.12 6.33
C GLY A 15 13.44 -3.56 7.13
N PHE A 16 12.72 -4.42 7.82
CA PHE A 16 11.60 -4.02 8.68
C PHE A 16 12.07 -3.80 10.13
N ASN A 17 11.58 -2.74 10.78
CA ASN A 17 11.75 -2.54 12.21
C ASN A 17 10.40 -2.77 12.89
N GLN A 18 10.32 -3.79 13.75
CA GLN A 18 9.07 -4.16 14.43
C GLN A 18 8.66 -3.16 15.53
N LYS A 19 9.55 -2.25 15.99
CA LYS A 19 9.21 -1.29 17.04
C LYS A 19 7.98 -0.46 16.62
N GLY A 20 6.95 -0.44 17.46
CA GLY A 20 5.69 0.24 17.17
C GLY A 20 4.64 -0.63 16.47
N PHE A 21 4.94 -1.90 16.17
CA PHE A 21 4.01 -2.81 15.49
C PHE A 21 3.58 -3.99 16.37
N VAL A 22 2.44 -4.59 16.02
CA VAL A 22 1.94 -5.84 16.60
C VAL A 22 1.71 -6.88 15.49
N VAL A 23 2.04 -8.14 15.77
CA VAL A 23 1.79 -9.23 14.81
C VAL A 23 0.29 -9.42 14.59
N ASN A 24 -0.12 -9.39 13.33
CA ASN A 24 -1.50 -9.69 12.93
C ASN A 24 -1.69 -11.21 12.82
N LYS A 25 -2.10 -11.82 13.93
CA LYS A 25 -2.33 -13.27 14.02
C LYS A 25 -3.53 -13.77 13.20
N LYS A 26 -4.35 -12.88 12.65
CA LYS A 26 -5.51 -13.25 11.81
C LYS A 26 -5.10 -13.67 10.40
N ILE A 27 -3.89 -13.32 9.96
CA ILE A 27 -3.39 -13.63 8.62
C ILE A 27 -2.24 -14.63 8.78
N LYS A 28 -2.41 -15.84 8.23
CA LYS A 28 -1.37 -16.88 8.20
C LYS A 28 -0.94 -17.14 6.76
N LEU A 29 0.35 -17.00 6.50
CA LEU A 29 0.96 -17.31 5.20
C LEU A 29 2.43 -17.68 5.42
N ASP A 30 2.81 -18.94 5.20
CA ASP A 30 4.09 -19.54 5.66
C ASP A 30 5.36 -18.73 5.40
N ARG A 31 5.39 -17.93 4.32
CA ARG A 31 6.56 -17.15 3.91
C ARG A 31 6.57 -15.72 4.44
N TYR A 32 5.50 -15.28 5.07
CA TYR A 32 5.29 -13.88 5.46
C TYR A 32 4.68 -13.75 6.84
N THR A 33 5.09 -12.69 7.54
CA THR A 33 4.46 -12.23 8.77
C THR A 33 3.82 -10.89 8.48
N PHE A 34 2.62 -10.68 9.01
CA PHE A 34 1.88 -9.43 8.87
C PHE A 34 1.92 -8.68 10.19
N TYR A 35 2.13 -7.38 10.12
CA TYR A 35 2.26 -6.50 11.27
C TYR A 35 1.30 -5.32 11.11
N ASN A 36 0.52 -5.02 12.14
CA ASN A 36 -0.28 -3.81 12.18
C ASN A 36 0.43 -2.76 13.02
N ASP A 37 0.39 -1.51 12.57
CA ASP A 37 0.90 -0.39 13.35
C ASP A 37 0.03 -0.17 14.60
N LYS A 38 0.65 0.11 15.76
CA LYS A 38 -0.06 0.32 17.02
C LYS A 38 -0.89 1.61 17.02
N ASN A 39 -0.38 2.66 16.39
CA ASN A 39 -1.01 3.97 16.29
C ASN A 39 -1.96 4.04 15.09
N HIS A 40 -1.66 3.29 14.03
CA HIS A 40 -2.43 3.22 12.79
C HIS A 40 -2.93 1.80 12.52
N LYS A 41 -3.95 1.36 13.27
CA LYS A 41 -4.40 -0.06 13.28
C LYS A 41 -4.82 -0.60 11.91
N ASP A 42 -5.25 0.27 11.00
CA ASP A 42 -5.65 -0.08 9.64
C ASP A 42 -4.50 0.02 8.62
N PHE A 43 -3.27 0.26 9.09
CA PHE A 43 -2.04 0.11 8.33
C PHE A 43 -1.37 -1.23 8.65
N THR A 44 -1.21 -2.06 7.62
CA THR A 44 -0.62 -3.40 7.72
C THR A 44 0.61 -3.53 6.83
N VAL A 45 1.69 -4.06 7.38
CA VAL A 45 2.96 -4.33 6.70
C VAL A 45 3.16 -5.84 6.56
N LYS A 46 3.40 -6.30 5.33
CA LYS A 46 3.73 -7.69 4.99
C LYS A 46 5.25 -7.83 4.89
N VAL A 47 5.83 -8.69 5.71
CA VAL A 47 7.29 -8.87 5.82
C VAL A 47 7.66 -10.29 5.48
N LYS A 48 8.69 -10.49 4.65
CA LYS A 48 9.19 -11.82 4.28
C LYS A 48 10.02 -12.41 5.42
N ASN A 49 9.63 -13.59 5.90
CA ASN A 49 10.25 -14.21 7.09
C ASN A 49 11.75 -14.42 6.92
N LYS A 50 12.17 -15.03 5.80
CA LYS A 50 13.58 -15.39 5.55
C LYS A 50 14.53 -14.20 5.51
N THR A 51 14.09 -13.04 4.99
CA THR A 51 14.98 -11.90 4.75
C THR A 51 14.67 -10.70 5.63
N HIS A 52 13.61 -10.76 6.43
CA HIS A 52 13.07 -9.65 7.20
C HIS A 52 12.86 -8.35 6.39
N LYS A 53 12.48 -8.51 5.12
CA LYS A 53 12.26 -7.38 4.19
C LYS A 53 10.77 -7.11 4.01
N VAL A 54 10.40 -5.84 3.92
CA VAL A 54 9.04 -5.41 3.61
C VAL A 54 8.73 -5.79 2.16
N LYS A 55 7.60 -6.49 1.96
CA LYS A 55 7.14 -6.96 0.64
C LYS A 55 5.74 -6.48 0.27
N GLY A 56 5.02 -5.91 1.23
CA GLY A 56 3.72 -5.31 0.99
C GLY A 56 3.33 -4.36 2.09
N MET A 57 2.50 -3.40 1.74
CA MET A 57 1.86 -2.46 2.65
C MET A 57 0.42 -2.30 2.22
N VAL A 58 -0.50 -2.29 3.18
CA VAL A 58 -1.93 -2.08 2.94
C VAL A 58 -2.41 -1.04 3.94
N LEU A 59 -2.99 0.03 3.42
CA LEU A 59 -3.59 1.11 4.19
C LEU A 59 -5.08 1.19 3.84
N VAL A 60 -5.92 1.17 4.86
CA VAL A 60 -7.38 1.26 4.75
C VAL A 60 -7.85 2.29 5.78
N LYS A 61 -8.88 3.09 5.49
CA LYS A 61 -9.60 3.99 6.44
C LYS A 61 -8.81 5.07 7.22
N ASP A 62 -7.49 4.99 7.34
CA ASP A 62 -6.68 5.87 8.17
C ASP A 62 -6.12 7.04 7.36
N ASP A 63 -6.67 8.23 7.59
CA ASP A 63 -6.34 9.48 6.90
C ASP A 63 -5.12 10.21 7.49
N LYS A 64 -4.55 9.71 8.59
CA LYS A 64 -3.38 10.29 9.25
C LYS A 64 -2.07 9.69 8.78
N VAL A 65 -2.12 8.52 8.12
CA VAL A 65 -0.92 7.90 7.57
C VAL A 65 -0.42 8.69 6.36
N GLU A 66 0.83 9.14 6.46
CA GLU A 66 1.49 9.88 5.41
C GLU A 66 2.01 8.95 4.30
N THR A 67 1.91 9.42 3.07
CA THR A 67 2.67 8.88 1.94
C THR A 67 3.58 9.96 1.40
N ASN A 68 4.82 9.60 1.05
CA ASN A 68 5.75 10.58 0.48
C ASN A 68 5.45 10.95 -0.98
N PHE A 69 4.45 10.31 -1.59
CA PHE A 69 3.96 10.60 -2.92
C PHE A 69 2.68 11.45 -2.91
N GLY A 70 2.27 11.96 -1.74
CA GLY A 70 1.25 13.00 -1.62
C GLY A 70 -0.19 12.51 -1.75
N ILE A 71 -0.44 11.20 -1.70
CA ILE A 71 -1.78 10.61 -1.75
C ILE A 71 -2.17 10.09 -0.36
N LYS A 72 -3.33 10.49 0.14
CA LYS A 72 -3.85 10.02 1.43
C LYS A 72 -5.24 9.41 1.29
N MET A 73 -5.72 8.78 2.36
CA MET A 73 -7.10 8.32 2.40
C MET A 73 -8.07 9.50 2.30
N GLY A 74 -9.17 9.29 1.57
CA GLY A 74 -10.16 10.35 1.34
C GLY A 74 -9.81 11.32 0.20
N ASP A 75 -8.61 11.27 -0.36
CA ASP A 75 -8.28 12.10 -1.52
C ASP A 75 -9.15 11.76 -2.75
N PRO A 76 -9.40 12.74 -3.64
CA PRO A 76 -10.01 12.48 -4.92
C PRO A 76 -9.06 11.69 -5.83
N ILE A 77 -9.62 10.80 -6.66
CA ILE A 77 -8.85 9.96 -7.57
C ILE A 77 -8.06 10.79 -8.60
N ASP A 78 -8.55 11.96 -8.98
CA ASP A 78 -7.86 12.87 -9.93
C ASP A 78 -6.47 13.29 -9.42
N LYS A 79 -6.32 13.45 -8.10
CA LYS A 79 -5.01 13.73 -7.49
C LYS A 79 -4.03 12.58 -7.68
N VAL A 80 -4.53 11.33 -7.61
CA VAL A 80 -3.75 10.12 -7.87
C VAL A 80 -3.34 10.07 -9.34
N ILE A 81 -4.27 10.35 -10.25
CA ILE A 81 -4.02 10.37 -11.70
C ILE A 81 -2.94 11.40 -12.04
N ASN A 82 -3.08 12.63 -11.53
CA ASN A 82 -2.11 13.70 -11.75
C ASN A 82 -0.72 13.34 -11.20
N LYS A 83 -0.65 12.57 -10.10
CA LYS A 83 0.62 12.15 -9.52
C LYS A 83 1.28 10.99 -10.26
N LEU A 84 0.51 9.98 -10.65
CA LEU A 84 1.03 8.77 -11.31
C LEU A 84 1.25 8.97 -12.81
N GLY A 85 0.62 9.99 -13.40
CA GLY A 85 0.63 10.25 -14.82
C GLY A 85 -0.10 9.15 -15.58
N GLU A 86 0.53 8.68 -16.65
CA GLU A 86 -0.05 7.69 -17.56
C GLU A 86 0.35 6.25 -17.20
N ASN A 87 -0.22 5.26 -17.91
CA ASN A 87 0.11 3.82 -17.81
C ASN A 87 -0.42 3.06 -16.59
N TYR A 88 -1.47 3.57 -15.93
CA TYR A 88 -2.26 2.77 -14.99
C TYR A 88 -3.36 1.98 -15.72
N LYS A 89 -3.85 0.92 -15.08
CA LYS A 89 -5.03 0.17 -15.52
C LYS A 89 -6.16 0.34 -14.52
N ILE A 90 -7.37 0.63 -15.00
CA ILE A 90 -8.58 0.68 -14.17
C ILE A 90 -9.39 -0.60 -14.39
N ASN A 91 -9.83 -1.23 -13.31
CA ASN A 91 -10.78 -2.33 -13.34
C ASN A 91 -11.96 -2.03 -12.40
N LYS A 92 -13.17 -2.40 -12.80
CA LYS A 92 -14.35 -2.37 -11.92
C LYS A 92 -14.28 -3.55 -10.96
N VAL A 93 -14.53 -3.32 -9.67
CA VAL A 93 -14.41 -4.33 -8.62
C VAL A 93 -15.70 -4.34 -7.79
N GLY A 94 -16.67 -5.18 -8.14
CA GLY A 94 -17.97 -5.19 -7.45
C GLY A 94 -18.81 -3.92 -7.69
N LYS A 95 -19.73 -3.63 -6.76
CA LYS A 95 -20.72 -2.55 -6.91
C LYS A 95 -20.11 -1.20 -6.52
N ASN A 96 -19.88 -0.34 -7.52
CA ASN A 96 -19.40 1.05 -7.40
C ASN A 96 -17.96 1.23 -6.93
N TYR A 97 -17.15 0.17 -6.84
CA TYR A 97 -15.72 0.31 -6.61
C TYR A 97 -14.93 0.11 -7.91
N HIS A 98 -13.81 0.79 -7.97
CA HIS A 98 -12.82 0.69 -9.02
C HIS A 98 -11.44 0.51 -8.40
N SER A 99 -10.59 -0.25 -9.08
CA SER A 99 -9.19 -0.45 -8.73
C SER A 99 -8.33 0.12 -9.83
N MET A 100 -7.50 1.09 -9.47
CA MET A 100 -6.45 1.65 -10.33
C MET A 100 -5.13 0.98 -9.95
N THR A 101 -4.52 0.30 -10.91
CA THR A 101 -3.25 -0.42 -10.75
C THR A 101 -2.16 0.24 -11.57
N TYR A 102 -1.08 0.64 -10.93
CA TYR A 102 0.17 1.05 -11.56
C TYR A 102 1.23 -0.04 -11.35
N VAL A 103 1.96 -0.40 -12.41
CA VAL A 103 3.02 -1.42 -12.35
C VAL A 103 4.33 -0.83 -12.81
N ASP A 104 5.28 -0.76 -11.90
CA ASP A 104 6.68 -0.52 -12.21
C ASP A 104 7.36 -1.84 -12.55
N ARG A 105 7.55 -2.09 -13.84
CA ARG A 105 8.14 -3.34 -14.33
C ARG A 105 9.63 -3.45 -14.03
N PHE A 106 10.34 -2.32 -14.02
CA PHE A 106 11.78 -2.27 -13.79
C PHE A 106 12.10 -2.66 -12.35
N ASN A 107 11.45 -1.99 -11.39
CA ASN A 107 11.65 -2.25 -9.96
C ASN A 107 10.79 -3.42 -9.42
N LYS A 108 9.93 -4.01 -10.28
CA LYS A 108 8.99 -5.08 -9.93
C LYS A 108 8.05 -4.70 -8.78
N LEU A 109 7.58 -3.46 -8.81
CA LEU A 109 6.67 -2.88 -7.81
C LEU A 109 5.26 -2.69 -8.40
N LYS A 110 4.26 -2.76 -7.54
CA LYS A 110 2.85 -2.60 -7.91
C LYS A 110 2.15 -1.74 -6.87
N LEU A 111 1.59 -0.62 -7.30
CA LEU A 111 0.70 0.22 -6.50
C LEU A 111 -0.74 -0.03 -6.97
N ASN A 112 -1.63 -0.30 -6.04
CA ASN A 112 -3.05 -0.47 -6.28
C ASN A 112 -3.84 0.50 -5.40
N ILE A 113 -4.77 1.22 -6.02
CA ILE A 113 -5.62 2.21 -5.38
C ILE A 113 -7.06 1.76 -5.59
N LEU A 114 -7.75 1.39 -4.51
CA LEU A 114 -9.18 1.14 -4.55
C LEU A 114 -9.91 2.44 -4.24
N TYR A 115 -10.87 2.82 -5.09
CA TYR A 115 -11.67 4.01 -4.90
C TYR A 115 -13.15 3.72 -5.17
N LYS A 116 -14.02 4.55 -4.58
CA LYS A 116 -15.47 4.53 -4.77
C LYS A 116 -15.98 5.97 -4.74
N ASP A 117 -16.90 6.28 -5.63
CA ASP A 117 -17.46 7.64 -5.81
C ASP A 117 -16.33 8.67 -5.98
N ASN A 118 -15.29 8.30 -6.75
CA ASN A 118 -14.06 9.07 -7.00
C ASN A 118 -13.19 9.37 -5.76
N ILE A 119 -13.46 8.73 -4.62
CA ILE A 119 -12.68 8.91 -3.39
C ILE A 119 -11.84 7.67 -3.08
N VAL A 120 -10.56 7.88 -2.76
CA VAL A 120 -9.63 6.81 -2.39
C VAL A 120 -10.06 6.14 -1.08
N LYS A 121 -10.19 4.81 -1.10
CA LYS A 121 -10.66 3.97 0.02
C LYS A 121 -9.64 2.94 0.51
N ARG A 122 -8.68 2.55 -0.35
CA ARG A 122 -7.54 1.71 0.03
C ARG A 122 -6.32 2.02 -0.82
N ILE A 123 -5.14 1.94 -0.21
CA ILE A 123 -3.84 1.94 -0.88
C ILE A 123 -3.17 0.60 -0.59
N GLU A 124 -2.73 -0.10 -1.63
CA GLU A 124 -1.94 -1.33 -1.50
C GLU A 124 -0.66 -1.20 -2.32
N PHE A 125 0.49 -1.43 -1.69
CA PHE A 125 1.79 -1.30 -2.35
C PHE A 125 2.59 -2.57 -2.14
N PHE A 126 2.99 -3.25 -3.23
CA PHE A 126 3.63 -4.57 -3.19
C PHE A 126 4.87 -4.63 -4.06
N SER A 127 5.83 -5.45 -3.62
CA SER A 127 6.97 -5.87 -4.43
C SER A 127 6.88 -7.36 -4.73
N LYS A 128 7.24 -7.77 -5.95
CA LYS A 128 7.29 -9.17 -6.35
C LYS A 128 8.43 -9.95 -5.64
#